data_AF-A0A2V9XBL8-F1
#
_entry.id   AF-A0A2V9XBL8-F1
#
_cell.length_a   1.000
_cell.length_b   1.000
_cell.length_c   1.000
_cell.angle_alpha   90.00
_cell.angle_beta   90.00
_cell.angle_gamma   90.00
#
_symmetry.space_group_name_H-M   'P 1'
#
loop_
_entity.id
_entity.type
_entity.pdbx_description
1 polymer ?
#
loop_
_entity_poly.entity_id
_entity_poly.type
_entity_poly.pdbx_seq_one_letter_code
_entity_poly.pdbx_strand_id
1 'polypeptide(L)'
;MTAVYLWTFALSLILSFVLTRYVRNLAAERGWLSAPTFDRHLHNTALPRLGGVAIFFAFFFSVAAAIFISWYFHKLQPGFPFQKLGTILIPGILIFLLGIYDDIRNIGPYVKFAVQAVAASMLFAGGLRIDGLPVLFGAHSFPWYVGLPLTILWVLAVTNAFNLIDGLDGLAAGSSLFSTLIVFVVALLSQSSLVALMTIALAGAILGFLRYNFNPATIFLGDCGSLFIGFLLSALALEGAQKAPTIIAIAIPVVSFGLPILETTLSLLRRLISGRPLFTADREHIHHKLLQRGLSHRQVVIVLYAVSALFALLSLFLLWPTGSTLGLVLAVLGTGIWIGVQHLGYLEFGELRRVAQRTMEQRQIFINNLAIRRATEELKATRDYDQLCRILEAAFSSNDFDAFHLNLKLLPNDDPGQVPVEIFHPRREAASFYWKKNGQPGLRDSLPSWNLTLDLMTSSNRRRGSMTIQRLYTQRDLQLDVNLLTAVFPVALADALDRVFSQPREVIARPEQTRTLVAVQAG
;
A
#
# COMPACT_ATOMS: atom_id res chain seq x y z
N MET A 1 37.08 -26.59 -5.04
CA MET A 1 36.10 -25.59 -4.54
C MET A 1 34.71 -26.19 -4.36
N THR A 2 34.09 -26.74 -5.41
CA THR A 2 32.74 -27.35 -5.37
C THR A 2 32.57 -28.43 -4.29
N ALA A 3 33.53 -29.35 -4.17
CA ALA A 3 33.49 -30.40 -3.14
C ALA A 3 33.46 -29.86 -1.70
N VAL A 4 34.19 -28.77 -1.42
CA VAL A 4 34.19 -28.13 -0.10
C VAL A 4 32.83 -27.51 0.20
N TYR A 5 32.20 -26.85 -0.78
CA TYR A 5 30.87 -26.28 -0.61
C TYR A 5 29.80 -27.35 -0.39
N LEU A 6 29.82 -28.43 -1.18
CA LEU A 6 28.90 -29.56 -1.00
C LEU A 6 29.08 -30.25 0.36
N TRP A 7 30.33 -30.45 0.78
CA TRP A 7 30.64 -31.02 2.08
C TRP A 7 30.17 -30.11 3.23
N THR A 8 30.43 -28.79 3.12
CA THR A 8 30.00 -27.81 4.13
C THR A 8 28.47 -27.74 4.21
N PHE A 9 27.79 -27.78 3.07
CA PHE A 9 26.33 -27.86 3.01
C PHE A 9 25.80 -29.09 3.74
N ALA A 10 26.33 -30.27 3.38
CA ALA A 10 25.89 -31.54 3.94
C ALA A 10 26.15 -31.62 5.45
N LEU A 11 27.34 -31.18 5.89
CA LEU A 11 27.69 -31.12 7.30
C LEU A 11 26.72 -30.20 8.06
N SER A 12 26.47 -29.00 7.56
CA SER A 12 25.59 -28.04 8.20
C SER A 12 24.14 -28.52 8.26
N LEU A 13 23.67 -29.18 7.20
CA LEU A 13 22.35 -29.81 7.15
C LEU A 13 22.21 -30.91 8.20
N ILE A 14 23.17 -31.84 8.26
CA ILE A 14 23.15 -32.95 9.20
C ILE A 14 23.24 -32.42 10.64
N LEU A 15 24.18 -31.50 10.91
CA LEU A 15 24.33 -30.90 12.23
C LEU A 15 23.05 -30.18 12.66
N SER A 16 22.44 -29.37 11.79
CA SER A 16 21.20 -28.66 12.12
C SER A 16 20.06 -29.64 12.35
N PHE A 17 19.91 -30.68 11.52
CA PHE A 17 18.88 -31.70 11.70
C PHE A 17 19.00 -32.42 13.05
N VAL A 18 20.23 -32.76 13.46
CA VAL A 18 20.51 -33.43 14.73
C VAL A 18 20.34 -32.47 15.91
N LEU A 19 20.97 -31.29 15.86
CA LEU A 19 20.91 -30.27 16.92
C LEU A 19 19.48 -29.77 17.14
N THR A 20 18.68 -29.60 16.09
CA THR A 20 17.28 -29.17 16.22
C THR A 20 16.48 -30.13 17.08
N ARG A 21 16.69 -31.44 16.92
CA ARG A 21 16.05 -32.46 17.76
C ARG A 21 16.44 -32.31 19.24
N TYR A 22 17.73 -32.12 19.52
CA TYR A 22 18.23 -31.94 20.89
C TYR A 22 17.72 -30.64 21.53
N VAL A 23 17.82 -29.52 20.81
CA VAL A 23 17.35 -28.20 21.27
C VAL A 23 15.85 -28.23 21.55
N ARG A 24 15.06 -28.85 20.67
CA ARG A 24 13.61 -29.02 20.87
C ARG A 24 13.30 -29.76 22.16
N ASN A 25 13.95 -30.90 22.40
CA ASN A 25 13.72 -31.70 23.59
C ASN A 25 14.14 -30.94 24.86
N LEU A 26 15.32 -30.31 24.86
CA LEU A 26 15.81 -29.52 25.98
C LEU A 26 14.90 -28.33 26.31
N ALA A 27 14.44 -27.61 25.29
CA ALA A 27 13.55 -26.47 25.48
C ALA A 27 12.15 -26.91 25.97
N ALA A 28 11.67 -28.07 25.55
CA ALA A 28 10.45 -28.67 26.10
C ALA A 28 10.62 -29.07 27.58
N GLU A 29 11.73 -29.71 27.94
CA GLU A 29 12.05 -30.11 29.32
C GLU A 29 12.20 -28.90 30.26
N ARG A 30 12.81 -27.81 29.79
CA ARG A 30 13.01 -26.58 30.57
C ARG A 30 11.79 -25.65 30.61
N GLY A 31 10.71 -26.00 29.93
CA GLY A 31 9.51 -25.17 29.86
C GLY A 31 9.71 -23.85 29.11
N TRP A 32 10.71 -23.74 28.23
CA TRP A 32 10.91 -22.60 27.33
C TRP A 32 9.94 -22.67 26.16
N LEU A 33 8.66 -22.68 26.52
CA LEU A 33 7.53 -22.88 25.65
C LEU A 33 6.86 -21.55 25.35
N SER A 34 6.43 -21.44 24.11
CA SER A 34 5.62 -20.35 23.63
C SER A 34 4.19 -20.60 24.07
N ALA A 35 3.66 -19.79 24.99
CA ALA A 35 2.25 -19.88 25.34
C ALA A 35 1.41 -19.81 24.05
N PRO A 36 0.35 -20.64 23.91
CA PRO A 36 -0.58 -20.56 22.80
C PRO A 36 -1.36 -19.24 22.93
N THR A 37 -0.78 -18.16 22.42
CA THR A 37 -1.51 -16.92 22.25
C THR A 37 -2.45 -17.14 21.08
N PHE A 38 -3.75 -17.23 21.39
CA PHE A 38 -4.89 -17.18 20.46
C PHE A 38 -4.77 -16.06 19.40
N ASP A 39 -3.88 -15.09 19.61
CA ASP A 39 -3.71 -13.87 18.85
C ASP A 39 -2.43 -13.77 17.98
N ARG A 40 -1.47 -14.71 18.08
CA ARG A 40 -0.19 -14.61 17.31
C ARG A 40 0.34 -15.94 16.76
N HIS A 41 -0.11 -17.07 17.29
CA HIS A 41 0.22 -18.40 16.79
C HIS A 41 -1.02 -19.27 16.80
N LEU A 42 -1.47 -19.72 15.63
CA LEU A 42 -2.64 -20.58 15.43
C LEU A 42 -2.43 -22.03 15.93
N HIS A 43 -1.49 -22.22 16.85
CA HIS A 43 -1.20 -23.51 17.47
C HIS A 43 -1.97 -23.64 18.79
N ASN A 44 -2.77 -24.70 18.90
CA ASN A 44 -3.47 -25.07 20.13
C ASN A 44 -2.53 -25.64 21.22
N THR A 45 -1.22 -25.76 20.95
CA THR A 45 -0.22 -26.35 21.84
C THR A 45 1.00 -25.46 21.96
N ALA A 46 1.58 -25.38 23.17
CA ALA A 46 2.76 -24.57 23.43
C ALA A 46 3.99 -25.20 22.77
N LEU A 47 4.65 -24.48 21.85
CA LEU A 47 5.82 -24.98 21.12
C LEU A 47 7.12 -24.32 21.60
N PRO A 48 8.26 -25.05 21.63
CA PRO A 48 9.55 -24.47 21.97
C PRO A 48 9.97 -23.33 21.03
N ARG A 49 10.53 -22.25 21.58
CA ARG A 49 11.06 -21.06 20.85
C ARG A 49 12.57 -20.94 21.05
N LEU A 50 13.36 -21.75 20.34
CA LEU A 50 14.84 -21.66 20.33
C LEU A 50 15.45 -22.34 19.08
N GLY A 51 14.69 -22.48 17.99
CA GLY A 51 15.14 -23.16 16.78
C GLY A 51 16.40 -22.56 16.17
N GLY A 52 16.56 -21.24 16.28
CA GLY A 52 17.74 -20.50 15.85
C GLY A 52 19.05 -20.97 16.49
N VAL A 53 19.01 -21.54 17.69
CA VAL A 53 20.20 -22.08 18.37
C VAL A 53 20.81 -23.22 17.56
N ALA A 54 19.98 -24.12 17.03
CA ALA A 54 20.44 -25.23 16.19
C ALA A 54 21.06 -24.72 14.88
N ILE A 55 20.43 -23.72 14.25
CA ILE A 55 20.93 -23.09 13.02
C ILE A 55 22.28 -22.43 13.26
N PHE A 56 22.39 -21.62 14.32
CA PHE A 56 23.60 -20.89 14.68
C PHE A 56 24.79 -21.83 14.89
N PHE A 57 24.65 -22.87 15.71
CA PHE A 57 25.73 -23.81 15.98
C PHE A 57 26.08 -24.67 14.78
N ALA A 58 25.10 -25.15 14.01
CA ALA A 58 25.35 -25.89 12.79
C ALA A 58 26.13 -25.07 11.76
N PHE A 59 25.73 -23.80 11.56
CA PHE A 59 26.44 -22.85 10.72
C PHE A 59 27.87 -22.60 11.22
N PHE A 60 28.03 -22.25 12.50
CA PHE A 60 29.32 -21.90 13.08
C PHE A 60 30.32 -23.06 13.02
N PHE A 61 29.90 -24.26 13.43
CA PHE A 61 30.77 -25.44 13.40
C PHE A 61 31.12 -25.87 11.97
N SER A 62 30.19 -25.74 11.01
CA SER A 62 30.47 -26.09 9.61
C SER A 62 31.46 -25.13 8.97
N VAL A 63 31.33 -23.82 9.23
CA VAL A 63 32.29 -22.81 8.76
C VAL A 63 33.66 -23.03 9.41
N ALA A 64 33.70 -23.25 10.72
CA ALA A 64 34.95 -23.53 11.44
C ALA A 64 35.64 -24.79 10.91
N ALA A 65 34.90 -25.87 10.67
CA ALA A 65 35.43 -27.11 10.14
C ALA A 65 35.97 -26.94 8.71
N ALA A 66 35.26 -26.21 7.84
CA ALA A 66 35.72 -25.93 6.49
C ALA A 66 37.02 -25.11 6.46
N ILE A 67 37.14 -24.11 7.36
CA ILE A 67 38.37 -23.32 7.50
C ILE A 67 39.52 -24.19 8.03
N PHE A 68 39.26 -25.02 9.04
CA PHE A 68 40.26 -25.93 9.60
C PHE A 68 40.78 -26.93 8.56
N ILE A 69 39.88 -27.53 7.78
CA ILE A 69 40.26 -28.43 6.66
C ILE A 69 41.09 -27.67 5.63
N SER A 70 40.71 -26.44 5.29
CA SER A 70 41.47 -25.63 4.33
C SER A 70 42.86 -25.24 4.84
N TRP A 71 43.01 -25.03 6.15
CA TRP A 71 44.30 -24.75 6.77
C TRP A 71 45.19 -26.00 6.82
N TYR A 72 44.63 -27.14 7.24
CA TYR A 72 45.36 -28.40 7.36
C TYR A 72 45.80 -28.97 6.00
N PHE A 73 44.92 -28.87 4.99
CA PHE A 73 45.21 -29.29 3.62
C PHE A 73 45.50 -28.07 2.74
N HIS A 74 46.65 -27.43 2.96
CA HIS A 74 47.08 -26.20 2.27
C HIS A 74 46.96 -26.21 0.72
N LYS A 75 46.89 -27.38 0.08
CA LYS A 75 46.69 -27.53 -1.37
C LYS A 75 45.25 -27.35 -1.85
N LEU A 76 44.26 -27.28 -0.95
CA LEU A 76 42.85 -27.26 -1.33
C LEU A 76 42.31 -25.87 -1.66
N GLN A 77 42.75 -24.78 -0.99
CA GLN A 77 42.28 -23.41 -1.25
C GLN A 77 43.29 -22.31 -0.81
N PRO A 78 43.29 -21.12 -1.46
CA PRO A 78 43.91 -19.91 -0.91
C PRO A 78 43.27 -19.56 0.43
N GLY A 79 44.06 -19.04 1.39
CA GLY A 79 43.58 -18.73 2.74
C GLY A 79 42.36 -17.81 2.76
N PHE A 80 41.44 -18.04 3.69
CA PHE A 80 40.29 -17.16 3.91
C PHE A 80 40.72 -15.87 4.63
N PRO A 81 40.12 -14.72 4.32
CA PRO A 81 40.41 -13.47 5.02
C PRO A 81 39.83 -13.50 6.44
N PHE A 82 40.61 -13.98 7.40
CA PHE A 82 40.21 -14.12 8.82
C PHE A 82 39.68 -12.83 9.44
N GLN A 83 40.23 -11.67 9.04
CA GLN A 83 39.76 -10.36 9.49
C GLN A 83 38.29 -10.13 9.09
N LYS A 84 37.93 -10.39 7.82
CA LYS A 84 36.56 -10.21 7.34
C LYS A 84 35.58 -11.20 7.99
N LEU A 85 36.02 -12.43 8.24
CA LEU A 85 35.23 -13.41 8.98
C LEU A 85 34.91 -12.90 10.39
N GLY A 86 35.91 -12.38 11.12
CA GLY A 86 35.73 -11.76 12.43
C GLY A 86 34.76 -10.57 12.40
N THR A 87 34.88 -9.71 11.37
CA THR A 87 33.97 -8.57 11.16
C THR A 87 32.51 -8.99 11.09
N ILE A 88 32.19 -10.15 10.50
CA ILE A 88 30.80 -10.63 10.37
C ILE A 88 30.37 -11.44 11.60
N LEU A 89 31.21 -12.37 12.06
CA LEU A 89 30.82 -13.32 13.11
C LEU A 89 30.66 -12.66 14.48
N ILE A 90 31.52 -11.70 14.86
CA ILE A 90 31.44 -11.04 16.18
C ILE A 90 30.11 -10.31 16.36
N PRO A 91 29.69 -9.38 15.48
CA PRO A 91 28.37 -8.77 15.59
C PRO A 91 27.24 -9.78 15.34
N GLY A 92 27.46 -10.83 14.54
CA GLY A 92 26.48 -11.92 14.39
C GLY A 92 26.19 -12.68 15.69
N ILE A 93 27.23 -12.95 16.49
CA ILE A 93 27.11 -13.53 17.83
C ILE A 93 26.33 -12.59 18.75
N LEU A 94 26.62 -11.28 18.71
CA LEU A 94 25.89 -10.28 19.49
C LEU A 94 24.37 -10.30 19.16
N ILE A 95 24.01 -10.33 17.88
CA ILE A 95 22.61 -10.40 17.43
C ILE A 95 21.95 -11.72 17.85
N PHE A 96 22.67 -12.84 17.73
CA PHE A 96 22.18 -14.14 18.16
C PHE A 96 21.90 -14.17 19.67
N LEU A 97 22.81 -13.63 20.49
CA LEU A 97 22.64 -13.54 21.94
C LEU A 97 21.50 -12.60 22.32
N LEU A 98 21.33 -11.48 21.62
CA LEU A 98 20.17 -10.59 21.77
C LEU A 98 18.88 -11.36 21.54
N GLY A 99 18.79 -12.14 20.46
CA GLY A 99 17.59 -12.91 20.15
C GLY A 99 17.33 -14.05 21.14
N ILE A 100 18.36 -14.72 21.67
CA ILE A 100 18.18 -15.68 22.79
C ILE A 100 17.61 -14.97 24.00
N TYR A 101 18.20 -13.83 24.35
CA TYR A 101 17.75 -13.06 25.52
C TYR A 101 16.30 -12.61 25.33
N ASP A 102 15.91 -12.25 24.11
CA ASP A 102 14.53 -11.89 23.79
C ASP A 102 13.55 -13.06 23.86
N ASP A 103 13.89 -14.20 23.27
CA ASP A 103 13.06 -15.41 23.31
C ASP A 103 12.77 -15.86 24.75
N ILE A 104 13.69 -15.59 25.69
CA ILE A 104 13.56 -15.96 27.11
C ILE A 104 12.90 -14.87 27.95
N ARG A 105 13.24 -13.59 27.76
CA ARG A 105 12.87 -12.49 28.66
C ARG A 105 11.92 -11.46 28.07
N ASN A 106 11.63 -11.50 26.76
CA ASN A 106 10.78 -10.59 26.01
C ASN A 106 11.14 -9.10 26.22
N ILE A 107 11.98 -8.57 25.34
CA ILE A 107 12.58 -7.24 25.43
C ILE A 107 11.80 -6.25 24.55
N GLY A 108 11.70 -5.00 25.01
CA GLY A 108 11.12 -3.92 24.22
C GLY A 108 11.87 -3.63 22.90
N PRO A 109 11.17 -3.10 21.88
CA PRO A 109 11.73 -2.89 20.54
C PRO A 109 12.92 -1.93 20.51
N TYR A 110 12.94 -0.92 21.37
CA TYR A 110 14.02 0.08 21.40
C TYR A 110 15.38 -0.51 21.75
N VAL A 111 15.43 -1.47 22.67
CA VAL A 111 16.69 -2.16 23.04
C VAL A 111 17.16 -3.03 21.89
N LYS A 112 16.24 -3.72 21.20
CA LYS A 112 16.57 -4.50 20.00
C LYS A 112 17.21 -3.62 18.92
N PHE A 113 16.57 -2.49 18.60
CA PHE A 113 17.09 -1.55 17.61
C PHE A 113 18.45 -0.98 18.01
N ALA A 114 18.65 -0.65 19.30
CA ALA A 114 19.93 -0.14 19.79
C ALA A 114 21.07 -1.16 19.60
N VAL A 115 20.86 -2.42 20.02
CA VAL A 115 21.88 -3.48 19.86
C VAL A 115 22.13 -3.79 18.40
N GLN A 116 21.09 -3.80 17.56
CA GLN A 116 21.25 -3.97 16.11
C GLN A 116 22.02 -2.80 15.47
N ALA A 117 21.82 -1.56 15.93
CA ALA A 117 22.58 -0.40 15.46
C ALA A 117 24.07 -0.49 15.88
N VAL A 118 24.36 -1.00 17.07
CA VAL A 118 25.74 -1.29 17.51
C VAL A 118 26.36 -2.35 16.60
N ALA A 119 25.69 -3.47 16.35
CA ALA A 119 26.17 -4.52 15.45
C ALA A 119 26.43 -3.99 14.03
N ALA A 120 25.54 -3.15 13.50
CA ALA A 120 25.72 -2.50 12.20
C ALA A 120 26.90 -1.51 12.18
N SER A 121 27.12 -0.78 13.27
CA SER A 121 28.28 0.11 13.43
C SER A 121 29.60 -0.67 13.47
N MET A 122 29.60 -1.87 14.05
CA MET A 122 30.76 -2.78 14.02
C MET A 122 31.07 -3.26 12.60
N LEU A 123 30.04 -3.60 11.80
CA LEU A 123 30.23 -3.91 10.37
C LEU A 123 30.83 -2.73 9.61
N PHE A 124 30.30 -1.53 9.84
CA PHE A 124 30.79 -0.30 9.23
C PHE A 124 32.28 -0.05 9.57
N ALA A 125 32.64 -0.17 10.84
CA ALA A 125 34.03 -0.01 11.30
C ALA A 125 34.97 -1.09 10.74
N GLY A 126 34.47 -2.32 10.55
CA GLY A 126 35.19 -3.41 9.91
C GLY A 126 35.23 -3.34 8.38
N GLY A 127 34.75 -2.26 7.78
CA GLY A 127 34.82 -1.97 6.35
C GLY A 127 33.65 -2.50 5.51
N LEU A 128 32.64 -3.13 6.12
CA LEU A 128 31.41 -3.56 5.44
C LEU A 128 30.38 -2.42 5.52
N ARG A 129 30.44 -1.50 4.58
CA ARG A 129 29.69 -0.24 4.60
C ARG A 129 29.19 0.19 3.23
N ILE A 130 28.13 1.00 3.24
CA ILE A 130 27.59 1.66 2.06
C ILE A 130 28.37 2.96 1.82
N ASP A 131 29.40 2.86 0.98
CA ASP A 131 30.32 3.98 0.67
C ASP A 131 29.87 4.84 -0.51
N GLY A 132 28.77 4.52 -1.21
CA GLY A 132 28.27 5.34 -2.31
C GLY A 132 27.11 4.73 -3.06
N LEU A 133 26.40 5.56 -3.82
CA LEU A 133 25.35 5.16 -4.78
C LEU A 133 25.65 5.75 -6.16
N PRO A 134 26.62 5.19 -6.91
CA PRO A 134 27.04 5.66 -8.24
C PRO A 134 25.93 5.91 -9.25
N VAL A 135 24.83 5.18 -9.08
CA VAL A 135 23.63 5.23 -9.93
C VAL A 135 22.88 6.55 -9.79
N LEU A 136 22.78 7.07 -8.57
CA LEU A 136 21.96 8.22 -8.23
C LEU A 136 22.79 9.49 -8.11
N PHE A 137 24.04 9.38 -7.65
CA PHE A 137 24.88 10.53 -7.30
C PHE A 137 26.23 10.55 -8.03
N GLY A 138 26.41 9.70 -9.05
CA GLY A 138 27.70 9.52 -9.72
C GLY A 138 28.73 8.84 -8.82
N ALA A 139 29.94 8.59 -9.32
CA ALA A 139 31.00 7.82 -8.64
C ALA A 139 31.64 8.52 -7.42
N HIS A 140 30.85 9.25 -6.64
CA HIS A 140 31.26 9.92 -5.41
C HIS A 140 31.07 8.99 -4.22
N SER A 141 32.11 8.93 -3.38
CA SER A 141 32.03 8.26 -2.09
C SER A 141 31.23 9.12 -1.11
N PHE A 142 30.34 8.52 -0.35
CA PHE A 142 29.66 9.20 0.74
C PHE A 142 30.62 9.46 1.89
N PRO A 143 30.51 10.62 2.55
CA PRO A 143 31.21 10.86 3.80
C PRO A 143 30.64 9.93 4.89
N TRP A 144 31.47 9.64 5.90
CA TRP A 144 31.13 8.64 6.93
C TRP A 144 29.83 8.94 7.67
N TYR A 145 29.48 10.22 7.87
CA TYR A 145 28.24 10.63 8.54
C TYR A 145 26.97 10.36 7.72
N VAL A 146 27.11 10.07 6.42
CA VAL A 146 26.02 9.58 5.55
C VAL A 146 26.09 8.06 5.41
N GLY A 147 27.29 7.52 5.17
CA GLY A 147 27.48 6.07 4.98
C GLY A 147 27.12 5.24 6.22
N LEU A 148 27.40 5.75 7.43
CA LEU A 148 27.09 5.06 8.68
C LEU A 148 25.57 4.92 8.91
N PRO A 149 24.76 6.00 8.90
CA PRO A 149 23.31 5.87 8.99
C PRO A 149 22.69 4.98 7.91
N LEU A 150 23.18 5.05 6.67
CA LEU A 150 22.69 4.17 5.59
C LEU A 150 23.00 2.70 5.85
N THR A 151 24.21 2.40 6.34
CA THR A 151 24.60 1.03 6.69
C THR A 151 23.78 0.51 7.86
N ILE A 152 23.57 1.34 8.89
CA ILE A 152 22.68 1.01 10.03
C ILE A 152 21.26 0.75 9.53
N LEU A 153 20.70 1.64 8.70
CA LEU A 153 19.36 1.50 8.17
C LEU A 153 19.21 0.21 7.33
N TRP A 154 20.20 -0.12 6.50
CA TRP A 154 20.21 -1.36 5.73
C TRP A 154 20.19 -2.60 6.63
N VAL A 155 21.08 -2.66 7.63
CA VAL A 155 21.17 -3.79 8.56
C VAL A 155 19.89 -3.93 9.38
N LEU A 156 19.37 -2.82 9.91
CA LEU A 156 18.09 -2.79 10.62
C LEU A 156 16.94 -3.26 9.73
N ALA A 157 16.81 -2.71 8.53
CA ALA A 157 15.70 -3.03 7.62
C ALA A 157 15.69 -4.51 7.26
N VAL A 158 16.83 -5.06 6.81
CA VAL A 158 16.91 -6.48 6.40
C VAL A 158 16.74 -7.41 7.61
N THR A 159 17.38 -7.11 8.74
CA THR A 159 17.28 -7.95 9.95
C THR A 159 15.84 -8.04 10.46
N ASN A 160 15.16 -6.90 10.59
CA ASN A 160 13.77 -6.88 11.05
C ASN A 160 12.80 -7.39 10.00
N ALA A 161 13.12 -7.31 8.71
CA ALA A 161 12.29 -7.89 7.65
C ALA A 161 12.17 -9.41 7.77
N PHE A 162 13.28 -10.10 8.04
CA PHE A 162 13.25 -11.55 8.28
C PHE A 162 12.57 -11.93 9.60
N ASN A 163 12.75 -11.12 10.65
CA ASN A 163 12.03 -11.31 11.91
C ASN A 163 10.51 -11.13 11.77
N LEU A 164 10.05 -10.16 10.97
CA LEU A 164 8.63 -9.87 10.81
C LEU A 164 7.86 -10.98 10.08
N ILE A 165 8.50 -11.69 9.14
CA ILE A 165 7.88 -12.80 8.41
C ILE A 165 7.86 -14.12 9.20
N ASP A 166 8.47 -14.18 10.39
CA ASP A 166 8.47 -15.35 11.29
C ASP A 166 7.14 -15.50 12.06
N GLY A 167 6.02 -15.33 11.36
CA GLY A 167 4.66 -15.45 11.90
C GLY A 167 3.99 -16.80 11.61
N LEU A 168 4.50 -17.57 10.65
CA LEU A 168 3.98 -18.88 10.26
C LEU A 168 5.07 -19.95 10.20
N ASP A 169 4.69 -21.18 10.54
CA ASP A 169 5.51 -22.39 10.42
C ASP A 169 6.22 -22.51 9.08
N GLY A 170 7.55 -22.55 9.10
CA GLY A 170 8.37 -22.69 7.91
C GLY A 170 8.55 -21.41 7.11
N LEU A 171 7.70 -20.39 7.25
CA LEU A 171 7.69 -19.24 6.33
C LEU A 171 9.03 -18.49 6.32
N ALA A 172 9.50 -18.03 7.48
CA ALA A 172 10.74 -17.28 7.58
C ALA A 172 11.96 -18.14 7.17
N ALA A 173 12.05 -19.36 7.66
CA ALA A 173 13.14 -20.28 7.32
C ALA A 173 13.18 -20.59 5.82
N GLY A 174 12.05 -20.95 5.19
CA GLY A 174 11.98 -21.25 3.77
C GLY A 174 12.22 -20.03 2.87
N SER A 175 11.68 -18.86 3.22
CA SER A 175 11.98 -17.62 2.48
C SER A 175 13.47 -17.27 2.57
N SER A 176 14.06 -17.38 3.77
CA SER A 176 15.49 -17.19 3.99
C SER A 176 16.35 -18.17 3.20
N LEU A 177 15.92 -19.42 3.02
CA LEU A 177 16.64 -20.40 2.21
C LEU A 177 16.77 -19.93 0.76
N PHE A 178 15.69 -19.45 0.14
CA PHE A 178 15.75 -18.93 -1.23
C PHE A 178 16.68 -17.71 -1.34
N SER A 179 16.56 -16.75 -0.42
CA SER A 179 17.45 -15.59 -0.36
C SER A 179 18.91 -16.00 -0.19
N THR A 180 19.20 -16.95 0.71
CA THR A 180 20.55 -17.45 0.98
C THR A 180 21.16 -18.13 -0.26
N LEU A 181 20.37 -18.93 -0.99
CA LEU A 181 20.83 -19.60 -2.21
C LEU A 181 21.17 -18.60 -3.32
N ILE A 182 20.42 -17.51 -3.45
CA ILE A 182 20.78 -16.45 -4.40
C ILE A 182 22.09 -15.78 -4.00
N VAL A 183 22.26 -15.39 -2.72
CA VAL A 183 23.51 -14.79 -2.27
C VAL A 183 24.69 -15.75 -2.48
N PHE A 184 24.48 -17.06 -2.32
CA PHE A 184 25.47 -18.08 -2.67
C PHE A 184 25.82 -18.08 -4.17
N VAL A 185 24.83 -18.10 -5.07
CA VAL A 185 25.06 -18.05 -6.52
C VAL A 185 25.82 -16.78 -6.91
N VAL A 186 25.41 -15.62 -6.39
CA VAL A 186 26.08 -14.33 -6.63
C VAL A 186 27.51 -14.37 -6.12
N ALA A 187 27.76 -14.98 -4.96
CA ALA A 187 29.10 -15.12 -4.40
C ALA A 187 30.00 -16.02 -5.25
N LEU A 188 29.46 -17.10 -5.84
CA LEU A 188 30.21 -17.94 -6.78
C LEU A 188 30.62 -17.14 -8.03
N LEU A 189 29.71 -16.36 -8.59
CA LEU A 189 29.97 -15.54 -9.78
C LEU A 189 30.95 -14.40 -9.50
N SER A 190 30.84 -13.80 -8.31
CA SER A 190 31.73 -12.71 -7.86
C SER A 190 33.06 -13.22 -7.27
N GLN A 191 33.31 -14.53 -7.33
CA GLN A 191 34.50 -15.20 -6.78
C GLN A 191 34.76 -14.83 -5.31
N SER A 192 33.69 -14.68 -4.53
CA SER A 192 33.75 -14.41 -3.09
C SER A 192 33.66 -15.72 -2.30
N SER A 193 34.81 -16.36 -2.08
CA SER A 193 34.90 -17.65 -1.38
C SER A 193 34.34 -17.62 0.04
N LEU A 194 34.60 -16.53 0.79
CA LEU A 194 34.06 -16.34 2.14
C LEU A 194 32.53 -16.28 2.14
N VAL A 195 31.94 -15.44 1.28
CA VAL A 195 30.48 -15.29 1.20
C VAL A 195 29.83 -16.59 0.71
N ALA A 196 30.44 -17.27 -0.27
CA ALA A 196 29.95 -18.56 -0.76
C ALA A 196 29.99 -19.64 0.34
N LEU A 197 31.07 -19.71 1.13
CA LEU A 197 31.19 -20.64 2.24
C LEU A 197 30.13 -20.38 3.32
N MET A 198 29.95 -19.13 3.73
CA MET A 198 29.01 -18.78 4.79
C MET A 198 27.55 -18.98 4.33
N THR A 199 27.21 -18.56 3.11
CA THR A 199 25.85 -18.77 2.59
C THR A 199 25.51 -20.24 2.38
N ILE A 200 26.43 -21.08 1.87
CA ILE A 200 26.13 -22.50 1.70
C ILE A 200 26.02 -23.24 3.04
N ALA A 201 26.84 -22.87 4.03
CA ALA A 201 26.70 -23.36 5.40
C ALA A 201 25.34 -22.95 5.99
N LEU A 202 24.93 -21.70 5.81
CA LEU A 202 23.64 -21.20 6.29
C LEU A 202 22.47 -21.90 5.60
N ALA A 203 22.53 -22.10 4.29
CA ALA A 203 21.50 -22.81 3.52
C ALA A 203 21.32 -24.26 4.02
N GLY A 204 22.43 -24.96 4.27
CA GLY A 204 22.40 -26.30 4.87
C GLY A 204 21.74 -26.28 6.25
N ALA A 205 22.14 -25.36 7.12
CA ALA A 205 21.59 -25.23 8.47
C ALA A 205 20.09 -24.94 8.45
N ILE A 206 19.64 -24.01 7.62
CA ILE A 206 18.23 -23.66 7.45
C ILE A 206 17.45 -24.88 6.95
N LEU A 207 17.94 -25.59 5.94
CA LEU A 207 17.25 -26.75 5.37
C LEU A 207 17.12 -27.91 6.38
N GLY A 208 18.16 -28.16 7.17
CA GLY A 208 18.14 -29.16 8.25
C GLY A 208 17.11 -28.82 9.35
N PHE A 209 17.01 -27.54 9.70
CA PHE A 209 16.02 -27.03 10.67
C PHE A 209 14.59 -27.11 10.12
N LEU A 210 14.41 -26.78 8.83
CA LEU A 210 13.10 -26.67 8.20
C LEU A 210 12.27 -27.95 8.31
N ARG A 211 12.91 -29.12 8.37
CA ARG A 211 12.23 -30.41 8.59
C ARG A 211 11.37 -30.46 9.87
N TYR A 212 11.76 -29.72 10.91
CA TYR A 212 11.07 -29.65 12.19
C TYR A 212 10.16 -28.42 12.33
N ASN A 213 10.38 -27.40 11.50
CA ASN A 213 9.66 -26.14 11.53
C ASN A 213 8.56 -26.05 10.47
N PHE A 214 8.59 -26.87 9.42
CA PHE A 214 7.53 -26.92 8.41
C PHE A 214 6.23 -27.45 8.99
N ASN A 215 5.09 -26.89 8.56
CA ASN A 215 3.78 -27.15 9.17
C ASN A 215 3.35 -28.64 9.13
N PRO A 216 2.96 -29.25 10.26
CA PRO A 216 2.89 -28.67 11.61
C PRO A 216 4.26 -28.56 12.28
N ALA A 217 4.61 -27.37 12.78
CA ALA A 217 5.89 -27.15 13.43
C ALA A 217 5.98 -27.90 14.77
N THR A 218 7.19 -28.39 15.07
CA THR A 218 7.54 -28.96 16.39
C THR A 218 8.48 -28.08 17.20
N ILE A 219 8.99 -27.01 16.59
CA ILE A 219 9.84 -25.97 17.19
C ILE A 219 9.75 -24.71 16.32
N PHE A 220 9.67 -23.55 16.96
CA PHE A 220 9.71 -22.25 16.29
C PHE A 220 11.15 -21.76 16.10
N LEU A 221 11.37 -20.97 15.05
CA LEU A 221 12.66 -20.37 14.75
C LEU A 221 13.10 -19.42 15.88
N GLY A 222 12.19 -18.57 16.34
CA GLY A 222 12.44 -17.63 17.44
C GLY A 222 13.20 -16.39 16.97
N ASP A 223 13.26 -15.38 17.83
CA ASP A 223 13.99 -14.15 17.58
C ASP A 223 15.50 -14.43 17.46
N CYS A 224 16.03 -15.41 18.20
CA CYS A 224 17.43 -15.85 18.05
C CYS A 224 17.77 -16.28 16.62
N GLY A 225 16.85 -16.98 15.95
CA GLY A 225 17.07 -17.48 14.59
C GLY A 225 16.80 -16.43 13.53
N SER A 226 15.65 -15.78 13.60
CA SER A 226 15.20 -14.84 12.58
C SER A 226 16.06 -13.56 12.54
N LEU A 227 16.46 -13.02 13.69
CA LEU A 227 17.39 -11.89 13.76
C LEU A 227 18.79 -12.29 13.27
N PHE A 228 19.29 -13.46 13.67
CA PHE A 228 20.61 -13.94 13.22
C PHE A 228 20.66 -14.15 11.70
N ILE A 229 19.66 -14.82 11.13
CA ILE A 229 19.58 -15.05 9.68
C ILE A 229 19.49 -13.72 8.93
N GLY A 230 18.61 -12.81 9.36
CA GLY A 230 18.44 -11.50 8.72
C GLY A 230 19.71 -10.64 8.79
N PHE A 231 20.37 -10.61 9.95
CA PHE A 231 21.64 -9.92 10.11
C PHE A 231 22.73 -10.51 9.21
N LEU A 232 22.86 -11.84 9.20
CA LEU A 232 23.88 -12.52 8.43
C LEU A 232 23.69 -12.31 6.92
N LEU A 233 22.45 -12.40 6.41
CA LEU A 233 22.13 -12.09 5.02
C LEU A 233 22.40 -10.62 4.67
N SER A 234 22.11 -9.70 5.59
CA SER A 234 22.44 -8.28 5.41
C SER A 234 23.95 -8.04 5.29
N ALA A 235 24.74 -8.62 6.20
CA ALA A 235 26.20 -8.49 6.20
C ALA A 235 26.84 -9.15 4.98
N LEU A 236 26.38 -10.34 4.59
CA LEU A 236 26.87 -11.06 3.42
C LEU A 236 26.50 -10.36 2.11
N ALA A 237 25.34 -9.70 2.06
CA ALA A 237 24.97 -8.84 0.94
C ALA A 237 25.89 -7.62 0.83
N LEU A 238 26.23 -6.97 1.94
CA LEU A 238 27.20 -5.86 1.96
C LEU A 238 28.59 -6.29 1.49
N GLU A 239 29.08 -7.43 1.95
CA GLU A 239 30.38 -7.96 1.50
C GLU A 239 30.36 -8.35 0.01
N GLY A 240 29.28 -8.97 -0.47
CA GLY A 240 29.11 -9.30 -1.89
C GLY A 240 29.02 -8.05 -2.78
N ALA A 241 28.37 -6.99 -2.29
CA ALA A 241 28.18 -5.73 -2.98
C ALA A 241 29.50 -5.00 -3.32
N GLN A 242 30.56 -5.17 -2.53
CA GLN A 242 31.85 -4.51 -2.75
C GLN A 242 32.55 -4.92 -4.04
N LYS A 243 32.21 -6.09 -4.60
CA LYS A 243 32.85 -6.64 -5.80
C LYS A 243 32.03 -6.47 -7.08
N ALA A 244 30.83 -5.90 -6.99
CA ALA A 244 29.89 -5.79 -8.10
C ALA A 244 29.67 -4.31 -8.52
N PRO A 245 29.32 -4.05 -9.79
CA PRO A 245 28.78 -2.76 -10.20
C PRO A 245 27.63 -2.34 -9.29
N THR A 246 27.60 -1.08 -8.82
CA THR A 246 26.77 -0.71 -7.66
C THR A 246 25.27 -0.86 -7.86
N ILE A 247 24.75 -0.78 -9.09
CA ILE A 247 23.34 -1.10 -9.39
C ILE A 247 23.03 -2.55 -9.00
N ILE A 248 23.88 -3.48 -9.44
CA ILE A 248 23.73 -4.92 -9.24
C ILE A 248 23.90 -5.25 -7.76
N ALA A 249 24.91 -4.62 -7.13
CA ALA A 249 25.27 -4.78 -5.74
C ALA A 249 24.10 -4.52 -4.77
N ILE A 250 23.17 -3.65 -5.13
CA ILE A 250 22.01 -3.28 -4.30
C ILE A 250 20.74 -3.95 -4.80
N ALA A 251 20.51 -3.97 -6.11
CA ALA A 251 19.28 -4.48 -6.68
C ALA A 251 19.10 -5.98 -6.42
N ILE A 252 20.18 -6.78 -6.50
CA ILE A 252 20.09 -8.22 -6.27
C ILE A 252 19.67 -8.54 -4.81
N PRO A 253 20.35 -8.03 -3.76
CA PRO A 253 19.89 -8.23 -2.39
C PRO A 253 18.46 -7.75 -2.16
N VAL A 254 18.10 -6.55 -2.62
CA VAL A 254 16.73 -6.00 -2.44
C VAL A 254 15.67 -6.90 -3.08
N VAL A 255 15.90 -7.35 -4.31
CA VAL A 255 14.94 -8.22 -5.02
C VAL A 255 14.92 -9.62 -4.44
N SER A 256 16.08 -10.20 -4.09
CA SER A 256 16.16 -11.55 -3.52
C SER A 256 15.60 -11.65 -2.09
N PHE A 257 15.58 -10.55 -1.35
CA PHE A 257 14.89 -10.41 -0.05
C PHE A 257 13.46 -9.88 -0.22
N GLY A 258 12.93 -9.95 -1.43
CA GLY A 258 11.73 -9.22 -1.85
C GLY A 258 10.49 -9.53 -1.02
N LEU A 259 10.25 -10.77 -0.60
CA LEU A 259 9.12 -11.08 0.28
C LEU A 259 9.26 -10.41 1.67
N PRO A 260 10.35 -10.61 2.44
CA PRO A 260 10.56 -9.91 3.71
C PRO A 260 10.48 -8.38 3.59
N ILE A 261 11.11 -7.81 2.55
CA ILE A 261 11.10 -6.36 2.31
C ILE A 261 9.71 -5.86 1.92
N LEU A 262 8.96 -6.63 1.12
CA LEU A 262 7.59 -6.29 0.75
C LEU A 262 6.67 -6.28 1.97
N GLU A 263 6.76 -7.29 2.83
CA GLU A 263 5.96 -7.38 4.06
C GLU A 263 6.19 -6.15 4.97
N THR A 264 7.46 -5.82 5.22
CA THR A 264 7.83 -4.65 6.05
C THR A 264 7.38 -3.34 5.41
N THR A 265 7.59 -3.18 4.11
CA THR A 265 7.19 -1.98 3.36
C THR A 265 5.68 -1.80 3.37
N LEU A 266 4.90 -2.87 3.14
CA LEU A 266 3.45 -2.83 3.18
C LEU A 266 2.93 -2.50 4.58
N SER A 267 3.50 -3.09 5.64
CA SER A 267 3.13 -2.77 7.01
C SER A 267 3.39 -1.30 7.34
N LEU A 268 4.58 -0.79 7.00
CA LEU A 268 4.92 0.62 7.17
C LEU A 268 3.94 1.53 6.41
N LEU A 269 3.70 1.24 5.14
CA LEU A 269 2.87 2.08 4.28
C LEU A 269 1.41 2.11 4.73
N ARG A 270 0.83 0.96 5.12
CA ARG A 270 -0.52 0.90 5.69
C ARG A 270 -0.65 1.75 6.95
N ARG A 271 0.35 1.69 7.84
CA ARG A 271 0.34 2.48 9.08
C ARG A 271 0.42 3.97 8.82
N LEU A 272 1.26 4.38 7.87
CA LEU A 272 1.37 5.77 7.44
C LEU A 272 0.04 6.28 6.87
N ILE A 273 -0.61 5.50 5.99
CA ILE A 273 -1.91 5.87 5.41
C ILE A 273 -2.99 5.96 6.48
N SER A 274 -3.00 5.04 7.44
CA SER A 274 -3.99 4.98 8.52
C SER A 274 -3.68 5.90 9.71
N GLY A 275 -2.59 6.68 9.68
CA GLY A 275 -2.17 7.55 10.79
C GLY A 275 -1.82 6.81 12.09
N ARG A 276 -1.52 5.50 12.03
CA ARG A 276 -1.18 4.68 13.19
C ARG A 276 0.32 4.78 13.52
N PRO A 277 0.73 4.68 14.80
CA PRO A 277 2.15 4.70 15.15
C PRO A 277 2.92 3.56 14.48
N LEU A 278 4.13 3.85 13.99
CA LEU A 278 4.93 2.91 13.19
C LEU A 278 5.42 1.67 13.97
N PHE A 279 5.48 1.73 15.30
CA PHE A 279 6.10 0.70 16.16
C PHE A 279 5.11 -0.10 17.02
N THR A 280 3.81 -0.07 16.71
CA THR A 280 2.82 -0.92 17.38
C THR A 280 2.83 -2.35 16.81
N ALA A 281 2.20 -3.33 17.44
CA ALA A 281 2.08 -4.67 16.85
C ALA A 281 1.11 -4.65 15.64
N ASP A 282 1.48 -5.27 14.51
CA ASP A 282 0.60 -5.40 13.34
C ASP A 282 -0.08 -6.78 13.32
N ARG A 283 -1.31 -6.83 12.81
CA ARG A 283 -2.07 -8.07 12.60
C ARG A 283 -2.54 -8.22 11.14
N GLU A 284 -2.09 -7.34 10.26
CA GLU A 284 -2.53 -7.31 8.87
C GLU A 284 -1.42 -7.74 7.89
N HIS A 285 -0.53 -8.61 8.35
CA HIS A 285 0.51 -9.18 7.50
C HIS A 285 -0.06 -9.95 6.30
N ILE A 286 0.74 -10.09 5.23
CA ILE A 286 0.30 -10.76 3.98
C ILE A 286 -0.26 -12.15 4.29
N HIS A 287 0.43 -12.89 5.16
CA HIS A 287 0.02 -14.23 5.55
C HIS A 287 -1.33 -14.26 6.30
N HIS A 288 -1.64 -13.27 7.13
CA HIS A 288 -2.95 -13.17 7.79
C HIS A 288 -4.07 -12.87 6.79
N LYS A 289 -3.83 -11.99 5.80
CA LYS A 289 -4.81 -11.71 4.73
C LYS A 289 -5.09 -12.95 3.87
N LEU A 290 -4.06 -13.75 3.57
CA LEU A 290 -4.24 -15.01 2.85
C LEU A 290 -5.02 -16.05 3.67
N LEU A 291 -4.77 -16.15 4.97
CA LEU A 291 -5.56 -17.00 5.88
C LEU A 291 -7.02 -16.55 5.96
N GLN A 292 -7.29 -15.24 6.07
CA GLN A 292 -8.63 -14.67 6.10
C GLN A 292 -9.44 -14.93 4.81
N ARG A 293 -8.76 -15.19 3.69
CA ARG A 293 -9.37 -15.61 2.41
C ARG A 293 -9.69 -17.09 2.33
N GLY A 294 -9.45 -17.86 3.40
CA GLY A 294 -9.80 -19.27 3.49
C GLY A 294 -8.69 -20.24 3.06
N LEU A 295 -7.47 -19.76 2.80
CA LEU A 295 -6.32 -20.65 2.59
C LEU A 295 -5.90 -21.30 3.91
N SER A 296 -5.53 -22.58 3.86
CA SER A 296 -4.90 -23.28 4.99
C SER A 296 -3.46 -22.81 5.21
N HIS A 297 -2.93 -22.99 6.42
CA HIS A 297 -1.54 -22.65 6.77
C HIS A 297 -0.52 -23.15 5.75
N ARG A 298 -0.62 -24.43 5.37
CA ARG A 298 0.28 -25.05 4.39
C ARG A 298 0.18 -24.36 3.03
N GLN A 299 -1.03 -24.08 2.57
CA GLN A 299 -1.25 -23.39 1.29
C GLN A 299 -0.63 -21.99 1.31
N VAL A 300 -0.82 -21.24 2.39
CA VAL A 300 -0.23 -19.90 2.55
C VAL A 300 1.29 -19.96 2.46
N VAL A 301 1.93 -20.88 3.20
CA VAL A 301 3.39 -21.03 3.20
C VAL A 301 3.90 -21.42 1.81
N ILE A 302 3.25 -22.36 1.11
CA ILE A 302 3.65 -22.77 -0.25
C ILE A 302 3.51 -21.61 -1.25
N VAL A 303 2.43 -20.84 -1.18
CA VAL A 303 2.26 -19.65 -2.04
C VAL A 303 3.36 -18.63 -1.77
N LEU A 304 3.68 -18.37 -0.50
CA LEU A 304 4.73 -17.42 -0.13
C LEU A 304 6.15 -17.94 -0.44
N TYR A 305 6.36 -19.25 -0.46
CA TYR A 305 7.58 -19.86 -1.01
C TYR A 305 7.67 -19.65 -2.51
N ALA A 306 6.59 -19.85 -3.26
CA ALA A 306 6.57 -19.59 -4.70
C ALA A 306 6.86 -18.11 -5.00
N VAL A 307 6.30 -17.19 -4.22
CA VAL A 307 6.61 -15.75 -4.30
C VAL A 307 8.09 -15.49 -3.98
N SER A 308 8.62 -16.06 -2.88
CA SER A 308 10.04 -15.92 -2.52
C SER A 308 10.96 -16.46 -3.61
N ALA A 309 10.64 -17.62 -4.19
CA ALA A 309 11.37 -18.23 -5.29
C ALA A 309 11.30 -17.38 -6.56
N LEU A 310 10.14 -16.76 -6.87
CA LEU A 310 10.00 -15.84 -8.00
C LEU A 310 10.88 -14.60 -7.82
N PHE A 311 10.85 -13.97 -6.65
CA PHE A 311 11.75 -12.85 -6.32
C PHE A 311 13.23 -13.26 -6.44
N ALA A 312 13.60 -14.41 -5.88
CA ALA A 312 14.93 -14.97 -5.99
C ALA A 312 15.36 -15.19 -7.45
N LEU A 313 14.52 -15.81 -8.29
CA LEU A 313 14.81 -16.04 -9.71
C LEU A 313 14.90 -14.73 -10.48
N LEU A 314 13.97 -13.79 -10.27
CA LEU A 314 13.99 -12.47 -10.91
C LEU A 314 15.26 -11.68 -10.57
N SER A 315 15.79 -11.84 -9.36
CA SER A 315 17.06 -11.22 -8.98
C SER A 315 18.27 -11.75 -9.78
N LEU A 316 18.25 -13.01 -10.24
CA LEU A 316 19.34 -13.56 -11.06
C LEU A 316 19.40 -12.92 -12.46
N PHE A 317 18.26 -12.50 -13.01
CA PHE A 317 18.26 -11.77 -14.29
C PHE A 317 18.99 -10.42 -14.20
N LEU A 318 19.16 -9.88 -12.99
CA LEU A 318 19.90 -8.64 -12.75
C LEU A 318 21.43 -8.82 -12.76
N LEU A 319 21.93 -10.07 -12.88
CA LEU A 319 23.36 -10.35 -13.01
C LEU A 319 23.94 -9.89 -14.36
N TRP A 320 23.10 -9.79 -15.40
CA TRP A 320 23.47 -9.27 -16.72
C TRP A 320 22.61 -8.05 -17.07
N PRO A 321 22.80 -6.91 -16.37
CA PRO A 321 21.93 -5.77 -16.54
C PRO A 321 22.23 -5.08 -17.87
N THR A 322 21.45 -5.39 -18.90
CA THR A 322 21.16 -4.39 -19.93
C THR A 322 20.12 -3.43 -19.35
N GLY A 323 20.14 -2.15 -19.71
CA GLY A 323 19.16 -1.18 -19.20
C GLY A 323 17.70 -1.64 -19.36
N SER A 324 17.42 -2.41 -20.42
CA SER A 324 16.12 -3.04 -20.66
C SER A 324 15.79 -4.20 -19.70
N THR A 325 16.75 -5.05 -19.32
CA THR A 325 16.49 -6.14 -18.35
C THR A 325 16.12 -5.63 -16.96
N LEU A 326 16.82 -4.61 -16.46
CA LEU A 326 16.49 -3.99 -15.17
C LEU A 326 15.07 -3.40 -15.20
N GLY A 327 14.76 -2.62 -16.25
CA GLY A 327 13.43 -2.04 -16.43
C GLY A 327 12.34 -3.10 -16.51
N LEU A 328 12.58 -4.20 -17.25
CA LEU A 328 11.63 -5.31 -17.36
C LEU A 328 11.41 -6.02 -16.02
N VAL A 329 12.47 -6.35 -15.28
CA VAL A 329 12.37 -7.00 -13.97
C VAL A 329 11.59 -6.12 -13.00
N LEU A 330 11.91 -4.82 -12.93
CA LEU A 330 11.19 -3.88 -12.08
C LEU A 330 9.72 -3.71 -12.51
N ALA A 331 9.41 -3.71 -13.81
CA ALA A 331 8.04 -3.63 -14.31
C ALA A 331 7.24 -4.89 -13.97
N VAL A 332 7.81 -6.08 -14.14
CA VAL A 332 7.17 -7.36 -13.80
C VAL A 332 6.93 -7.44 -12.29
N LEU A 333 7.93 -7.10 -11.47
CA LEU A 333 7.80 -7.06 -10.02
C LEU A 333 6.76 -6.03 -9.57
N GLY A 334 6.84 -4.81 -10.08
CA GLY A 334 5.90 -3.73 -9.76
C GLY A 334 4.47 -4.10 -10.10
N THR A 335 4.25 -4.68 -11.29
CA THR A 335 2.93 -5.15 -11.73
C THR A 335 2.44 -6.32 -10.87
N GLY A 336 3.30 -7.29 -10.57
CA GLY A 336 2.97 -8.43 -9.72
C GLY A 336 2.61 -8.02 -8.29
N ILE A 337 3.40 -7.13 -7.69
CA ILE A 337 3.12 -6.54 -6.37
C ILE A 337 1.81 -5.76 -6.41
N TRP A 338 1.59 -4.93 -7.42
CA TRP A 338 0.36 -4.16 -7.59
C TRP A 338 -0.88 -5.06 -7.65
N ILE A 339 -0.85 -6.08 -8.51
CA ILE A 339 -1.92 -7.07 -8.62
C ILE A 339 -2.10 -7.81 -7.29
N GLY A 340 -1.01 -8.21 -6.64
CA GLY A 340 -1.03 -8.90 -5.35
C GLY A 340 -1.67 -8.06 -4.24
N VAL A 341 -1.31 -6.79 -4.12
CA VAL A 341 -1.90 -5.85 -3.14
C VAL A 341 -3.39 -5.66 -3.39
N GLN A 342 -3.81 -5.52 -4.65
CA GLN A 342 -5.25 -5.47 -5.00
C GLN A 342 -5.97 -6.77 -4.61
N HIS A 343 -5.34 -7.91 -4.88
CA HIS A 343 -5.81 -9.23 -4.49
C HIS A 343 -5.61 -9.55 -3.01
N LEU A 344 -5.12 -8.65 -2.16
CA LEU A 344 -5.14 -8.88 -0.71
C LEU A 344 -6.29 -8.12 -0.05
N GLY A 345 -6.85 -7.11 -0.72
CA GLY A 345 -8.04 -6.39 -0.26
C GLY A 345 -7.77 -5.50 0.95
N TYR A 346 -6.58 -4.90 1.01
CA TYR A 346 -6.27 -3.88 2.01
C TYR A 346 -7.15 -2.63 1.81
N LEU A 347 -7.81 -2.19 2.89
CA LEU A 347 -8.75 -1.07 2.84
C LEU A 347 -8.04 0.26 2.61
N GLU A 348 -6.84 0.43 3.19
CA GLU A 348 -6.01 1.62 3.09
C GLU A 348 -5.68 1.97 1.63
N PHE A 349 -5.27 0.96 0.87
CA PHE A 349 -4.96 1.13 -0.55
C PHE A 349 -6.23 1.32 -1.39
N GLY A 350 -7.39 0.84 -0.92
CA GLY A 350 -8.70 1.12 -1.52
C GLY A 350 -9.10 2.59 -1.43
N GLU A 351 -8.88 3.24 -0.28
CA GLU A 351 -9.13 4.68 -0.10
C GLU A 351 -8.18 5.53 -0.94
N LEU A 352 -6.88 5.20 -0.97
CA LEU A 352 -5.92 5.90 -1.84
C LEU A 352 -6.32 5.80 -3.31
N ARG A 353 -6.79 4.64 -3.76
CA ARG A 353 -7.30 4.46 -5.13
C ARG A 353 -8.51 5.36 -5.38
N ARG A 354 -9.45 5.46 -4.44
CA ARG A 354 -10.61 6.35 -4.54
C ARG A 354 -10.21 7.82 -4.63
N VAL A 355 -9.24 8.25 -3.81
CA VAL A 355 -8.69 9.62 -3.87
C VAL A 355 -7.99 9.89 -5.21
N ALA A 356 -7.19 8.94 -5.70
CA ALA A 356 -6.52 9.06 -7.00
C ALA A 356 -7.55 9.15 -8.15
N GLN A 357 -8.61 8.33 -8.11
CA GLN A 357 -9.70 8.40 -9.08
C GLN A 357 -10.43 9.75 -9.03
N ARG A 358 -10.74 10.26 -7.83
CA ARG A 358 -11.32 11.61 -7.67
C ARG A 358 -10.43 12.71 -8.23
N THR A 359 -9.11 12.56 -8.10
CA THR A 359 -8.14 13.49 -8.67
C THR A 359 -8.21 13.48 -10.20
N MET A 360 -8.34 12.30 -10.83
CA MET A 360 -8.53 12.18 -12.27
C MET A 360 -9.89 12.76 -12.73
N GLU A 361 -10.92 12.65 -11.90
CA GLU A 361 -12.27 13.18 -12.17
C GLU A 361 -12.43 14.68 -11.81
N GLN A 362 -11.39 15.34 -11.29
CA GLN A 362 -11.44 16.77 -10.89
C GLN A 362 -11.94 17.69 -12.00
N ARG A 363 -11.62 17.39 -13.25
CA ARG A 363 -12.09 18.20 -14.39
C ARG A 363 -13.61 18.22 -14.45
N GLN A 364 -14.27 17.08 -14.26
CA GLN A 364 -15.73 17.01 -14.33
C GLN A 364 -16.37 17.65 -13.09
N ILE A 365 -15.77 17.45 -11.90
CA ILE A 365 -16.20 18.14 -10.67
C ILE A 365 -16.12 19.66 -10.85
N PHE A 366 -15.03 20.17 -11.43
CA PHE A 366 -14.86 21.60 -11.71
C PHE A 366 -15.91 22.12 -12.68
N ILE A 367 -16.17 21.41 -13.78
CA ILE A 367 -17.20 21.77 -14.77
C ILE A 367 -18.59 21.82 -14.12
N ASN A 368 -18.95 20.78 -13.37
CA ASN A 368 -20.24 20.69 -12.68
C ASN A 368 -20.41 21.81 -11.63
N ASN A 369 -19.36 22.08 -10.85
CA ASN A 369 -19.36 23.17 -9.87
C ASN A 369 -19.48 24.54 -10.53
N LEU A 370 -18.81 24.75 -11.67
CA LEU A 370 -18.88 26.00 -12.43
C LEU A 370 -20.28 26.22 -13.02
N ALA A 371 -20.95 25.16 -13.49
CA ALA A 371 -22.31 25.23 -13.99
C ALA A 371 -23.29 25.72 -12.91
N ILE A 372 -23.23 25.17 -11.70
CA ILE A 372 -24.07 25.62 -10.57
C ILE A 372 -23.73 27.06 -10.17
N ARG A 373 -22.45 27.43 -10.11
CA ARG A 373 -22.04 28.79 -9.74
C ARG A 373 -22.51 29.83 -10.77
N ARG A 374 -22.36 29.56 -12.06
CA ARG A 374 -22.87 30.44 -13.13
C ARG A 374 -24.38 30.58 -13.05
N ALA A 375 -25.10 29.47 -12.90
CA ALA A 375 -26.55 29.50 -12.72
C ALA A 375 -26.96 30.32 -11.48
N THR A 376 -26.22 30.20 -10.38
CA THR A 376 -26.45 31.00 -9.17
C THR A 376 -26.30 32.50 -9.44
N GLU A 377 -25.26 32.91 -10.18
CA GLU A 377 -25.06 34.32 -10.55
C GLU A 377 -26.12 34.82 -11.56
N GLU A 378 -26.47 34.01 -12.55
CA GLU A 378 -27.50 34.35 -13.54
C GLU A 378 -28.89 34.47 -12.89
N LEU A 379 -29.21 33.60 -11.92
CA LEU A 379 -30.44 33.67 -11.12
C LEU A 379 -30.57 35.00 -10.36
N LYS A 380 -29.46 35.58 -9.87
CA LYS A 380 -29.49 36.89 -9.19
C LYS A 380 -29.98 38.02 -10.12
N ALA A 381 -29.66 37.95 -11.41
CA ALA A 381 -30.03 38.97 -12.39
C ALA A 381 -31.37 38.71 -13.09
N THR A 382 -31.88 37.47 -13.03
CA THR A 382 -33.06 37.03 -13.77
C THR A 382 -34.34 37.66 -13.24
N ARG A 383 -35.21 38.07 -14.17
CA ARG A 383 -36.56 38.63 -13.91
C ARG A 383 -37.67 37.98 -14.72
N ASP A 384 -37.31 37.09 -15.64
CA ASP A 384 -38.22 36.36 -16.51
C ASP A 384 -38.27 34.87 -16.11
N TYR A 385 -39.47 34.30 -16.06
CA TYR A 385 -39.69 32.90 -15.70
C TYR A 385 -39.10 31.95 -16.75
N ASP A 386 -39.24 32.26 -18.04
CA ASP A 386 -38.70 31.41 -19.11
C ASP A 386 -37.17 31.41 -19.11
N GLN A 387 -36.57 32.56 -18.78
CA GLN A 387 -35.13 32.65 -18.54
C GLN A 387 -34.71 31.83 -17.30
N LEU A 388 -35.45 31.88 -16.19
CA LEU A 388 -35.17 31.11 -14.98
C LEU A 388 -35.16 29.60 -15.27
N CYS A 389 -36.17 29.10 -16.00
CA CYS A 389 -36.24 27.68 -16.39
C CYS A 389 -35.01 27.30 -17.23
N ARG A 390 -34.65 28.08 -18.25
CA ARG A 390 -33.45 27.81 -19.08
C ARG A 390 -32.16 27.75 -18.28
N ILE A 391 -32.00 28.61 -17.26
CA ILE A 391 -30.82 28.59 -16.37
C ILE A 391 -30.77 27.28 -15.57
N LEU A 392 -31.91 26.83 -15.03
CA LEU A 392 -32.01 25.56 -14.32
C LEU A 392 -31.69 24.37 -15.24
N GLU A 393 -32.26 24.34 -16.44
CA GLU A 393 -31.97 23.27 -17.41
C GLU A 393 -30.49 23.23 -17.80
N ALA A 394 -29.87 24.38 -18.03
CA ALA A 394 -28.43 24.47 -18.33
C ALA A 394 -27.56 23.98 -17.15
N ALA A 395 -27.93 24.33 -15.92
CA ALA A 395 -27.24 23.90 -14.70
C ALA A 395 -27.26 22.38 -14.51
N PHE A 396 -28.42 21.74 -14.76
CA PHE A 396 -28.64 20.33 -14.48
C PHE A 396 -28.42 19.39 -15.68
N SER A 397 -28.39 19.92 -16.91
CA SER A 397 -28.07 19.13 -18.11
C SER A 397 -26.64 18.59 -18.12
N SER A 398 -25.69 19.33 -17.53
CA SER A 398 -24.26 19.01 -17.56
C SER A 398 -23.75 18.18 -16.39
N ASN A 399 -24.56 18.02 -15.33
CA ASN A 399 -24.15 17.35 -14.10
C ASN A 399 -24.73 15.93 -13.96
N ASP A 400 -24.50 15.28 -12.82
CA ASP A 400 -24.87 13.87 -12.59
C ASP A 400 -26.34 13.65 -12.19
N PHE A 401 -27.17 14.69 -12.14
CA PHE A 401 -28.59 14.55 -11.79
C PHE A 401 -29.43 14.19 -13.02
N ASP A 402 -30.49 13.42 -12.80
CA ASP A 402 -31.30 12.85 -13.88
C ASP A 402 -32.60 13.65 -14.11
N ALA A 403 -33.16 14.21 -13.04
CA ALA A 403 -34.35 15.03 -13.09
C ALA A 403 -34.42 16.00 -11.91
N PHE A 404 -35.24 17.03 -12.03
CA PHE A 404 -35.66 17.85 -10.90
C PHE A 404 -37.12 18.27 -11.00
N HIS A 405 -37.73 18.49 -9.85
CA HIS A 405 -39.09 18.94 -9.69
C HIS A 405 -39.13 20.16 -8.78
N LEU A 406 -39.53 21.29 -9.34
CA LEU A 406 -39.71 22.54 -8.64
C LEU A 406 -41.18 22.68 -8.26
N ASN A 407 -41.48 22.69 -6.96
CA ASN A 407 -42.82 22.88 -6.43
C ASN A 407 -42.91 24.27 -5.78
N LEU A 408 -43.73 25.14 -6.34
CA LEU A 408 -43.85 26.54 -5.98
C LEU A 408 -45.13 26.78 -5.17
N LYS A 409 -45.00 27.60 -4.13
CA LYS A 409 -46.14 28.10 -3.37
C LYS A 409 -46.43 29.54 -3.81
N LEU A 410 -47.61 29.76 -4.38
CA LEU A 410 -48.07 31.12 -4.68
C LEU A 410 -48.37 31.86 -3.37
N LEU A 411 -47.95 33.12 -3.31
CA LEU A 411 -48.25 34.04 -2.22
C LEU A 411 -49.41 34.96 -2.62
N PRO A 412 -50.16 35.52 -1.65
CA PRO A 412 -51.38 36.31 -1.93
C PRO A 412 -51.17 37.57 -2.78
N ASN A 413 -49.94 38.07 -2.87
CA ASN A 413 -49.58 39.28 -3.62
C ASN A 413 -48.93 38.98 -4.98
N ASP A 414 -48.78 37.71 -5.36
CA ASP A 414 -48.20 37.33 -6.64
C ASP A 414 -49.21 37.57 -7.78
N ASP A 415 -48.75 38.02 -8.95
CA ASP A 415 -49.61 38.14 -10.14
C ASP A 415 -49.78 36.76 -10.81
N PRO A 416 -50.97 36.12 -10.75
CA PRO A 416 -51.20 34.82 -11.38
C PRO A 416 -51.03 34.85 -12.91
N GLY A 417 -51.02 36.04 -13.54
CA GLY A 417 -50.78 36.21 -14.97
C GLY A 417 -49.31 36.05 -15.41
N GLN A 418 -48.37 35.95 -14.47
CA GLN A 418 -46.94 35.70 -14.73
C GLN A 418 -46.55 34.22 -14.66
N VAL A 419 -47.43 33.37 -14.13
CA VAL A 419 -47.23 31.92 -14.13
C VAL A 419 -47.73 31.36 -15.48
N PRO A 420 -46.91 30.65 -16.26
CA PRO A 420 -47.39 30.01 -17.49
C PRO A 420 -48.56 29.06 -17.18
N VAL A 421 -49.63 29.14 -17.97
CA VAL A 421 -50.91 28.42 -17.76
C VAL A 421 -50.72 26.90 -17.70
N GLU A 422 -49.70 26.37 -18.38
CA GLU A 422 -49.36 24.93 -18.42
C GLU A 422 -48.85 24.37 -17.07
N ILE A 423 -48.45 25.24 -16.16
CA ILE A 423 -47.73 24.90 -14.92
C ILE A 423 -48.62 25.14 -13.69
N PHE A 424 -49.73 25.88 -13.86
CA PHE A 424 -50.65 26.27 -12.81
C PHE A 424 -51.71 25.18 -12.56
N HIS A 425 -51.79 24.69 -11.33
CA HIS A 425 -52.85 23.77 -10.91
C HIS A 425 -53.97 24.52 -10.17
N PRO A 426 -55.08 24.88 -10.83
CA PRO A 426 -56.11 25.77 -10.28
C PRO A 426 -56.83 25.22 -9.03
N ARG A 427 -56.73 23.91 -8.75
CA ARG A 427 -57.29 23.29 -7.54
C ARG A 427 -56.34 23.27 -6.34
N ARG A 428 -55.06 23.62 -6.51
CA ARG A 428 -54.02 23.51 -5.46
C ARG A 428 -53.26 24.82 -5.18
N GLU A 429 -53.57 25.91 -5.90
CA GLU A 429 -52.83 27.19 -5.81
C GLU A 429 -51.30 26.99 -5.85
N ALA A 430 -50.86 26.05 -6.67
CA ALA A 430 -49.46 25.63 -6.75
C ALA A 430 -49.03 25.56 -8.22
N ALA A 431 -47.79 25.98 -8.46
CA ALA A 431 -47.15 25.84 -9.75
C ALA A 431 -46.01 24.81 -9.65
N SER A 432 -45.94 23.88 -10.60
CA SER A 432 -44.91 22.83 -10.58
C SER A 432 -44.17 22.69 -11.90
N PHE A 433 -42.86 22.93 -11.91
CA PHE A 433 -42.01 22.74 -13.08
C PHE A 433 -41.22 21.45 -12.95
N TYR A 434 -41.22 20.65 -14.01
CA TYR A 434 -40.58 19.34 -14.05
C TYR A 434 -39.61 19.25 -15.23
N TRP A 435 -38.36 18.94 -14.94
CA TRP A 435 -37.34 18.70 -15.96
C TRP A 435 -36.73 17.32 -15.80
N LYS A 436 -36.41 16.68 -16.93
CA LYS A 436 -35.66 15.42 -17.00
C LYS A 436 -34.63 15.48 -18.11
N LYS A 437 -33.52 14.78 -17.91
CA LYS A 437 -32.49 14.60 -18.93
C LYS A 437 -33.00 13.69 -20.06
N ASN A 438 -32.61 13.98 -21.31
CA ASN A 438 -33.07 13.23 -22.48
C ASN A 438 -32.73 11.74 -22.37
N GLY A 439 -33.73 10.88 -22.59
CA GLY A 439 -33.59 9.42 -22.54
C GLY A 439 -33.56 8.81 -21.14
N GLN A 440 -33.64 9.61 -20.08
CA GLN A 440 -33.71 9.14 -18.69
C GLN A 440 -35.18 8.95 -18.23
N PRO A 441 -35.43 7.98 -17.33
CA PRO A 441 -36.73 7.78 -16.71
C PRO A 441 -37.11 9.02 -15.87
N GLY A 442 -38.40 9.32 -15.78
CA GLY A 442 -38.88 10.43 -14.95
C GLY A 442 -39.04 10.07 -13.47
N LEU A 443 -39.35 11.07 -12.62
CA LEU A 443 -39.64 10.91 -11.19
C LEU A 443 -40.79 9.92 -10.87
N ARG A 444 -41.61 9.58 -11.87
CA ARG A 444 -42.73 8.63 -11.77
C ARG A 444 -42.36 7.21 -12.21
N ASP A 445 -41.18 6.99 -12.78
CA ASP A 445 -40.73 5.67 -13.19
C ASP A 445 -40.11 4.96 -11.98
N SER A 446 -40.53 3.72 -11.72
CA SER A 446 -40.22 2.92 -10.53
C SER A 446 -38.77 2.40 -10.48
N LEU A 447 -37.81 3.20 -10.96
CA LEU A 447 -36.40 2.88 -10.90
C LEU A 447 -35.80 3.35 -9.57
N PRO A 448 -34.87 2.57 -9.00
CA PRO A 448 -34.28 2.89 -7.72
C PRO A 448 -33.46 4.18 -7.85
N SER A 449 -33.88 5.22 -7.13
CA SER A 449 -33.27 6.54 -7.10
C SER A 449 -33.25 7.10 -5.68
N TRP A 450 -32.40 8.10 -5.45
CA TRP A 450 -32.44 8.94 -4.26
C TRP A 450 -32.78 10.38 -4.64
N ASN A 451 -33.42 11.09 -3.71
CA ASN A 451 -33.91 12.45 -3.91
C ASN A 451 -33.27 13.38 -2.86
N LEU A 452 -32.88 14.58 -3.30
CA LEU A 452 -32.49 15.68 -2.43
C LEU A 452 -33.52 16.80 -2.55
N THR A 453 -34.26 17.05 -1.47
CA THR A 453 -35.24 18.13 -1.41
C THR A 453 -34.64 19.36 -0.73
N LEU A 454 -34.64 20.47 -1.46
CA LEU A 454 -34.15 21.77 -1.02
C LEU A 454 -35.36 22.66 -0.73
N ASP A 455 -35.52 23.13 0.50
CA ASP A 455 -36.50 24.17 0.82
C ASP A 455 -36.04 25.50 0.24
N LEU A 456 -36.95 26.18 -0.46
CA LEU A 456 -36.69 27.47 -1.10
C LEU A 456 -37.13 28.59 -0.17
N MET A 457 -36.17 29.12 0.59
CA MET A 457 -36.32 30.26 1.48
C MET A 457 -35.56 31.45 0.93
N THR A 458 -36.23 32.59 0.78
CA THR A 458 -35.59 33.84 0.34
C THR A 458 -34.63 34.37 1.40
N SER A 459 -33.74 35.29 1.02
CA SER A 459 -32.90 36.06 1.94
C SER A 459 -33.72 36.89 2.94
N SER A 460 -34.96 37.23 2.59
CA SER A 460 -35.96 37.88 3.44
C SER A 460 -36.79 36.90 4.29
N ASN A 461 -36.39 35.63 4.37
CA ASN A 461 -37.03 34.56 5.14
C ASN A 461 -38.48 34.24 4.73
N ARG A 462 -38.80 34.40 3.44
CA ARG A 462 -40.09 34.01 2.85
C ARG A 462 -39.96 32.63 2.19
N ARG A 463 -40.94 31.77 2.43
CA ARG A 463 -40.97 30.43 1.82
C ARG A 463 -41.61 30.48 0.43
N ARG A 464 -40.83 30.13 -0.59
CA ARG A 464 -41.25 30.10 -2.00
C ARG A 464 -41.58 28.71 -2.53
N GLY A 465 -41.24 27.65 -1.77
CA GLY A 465 -41.60 26.28 -2.11
C GLY A 465 -40.47 25.30 -1.80
N SER A 466 -40.32 24.28 -2.64
CA SER A 466 -39.26 23.28 -2.54
C SER A 466 -38.81 22.79 -3.91
N MET A 467 -37.52 22.53 -4.08
CA MET A 467 -36.96 21.89 -5.26
C MET A 467 -36.49 20.48 -4.90
N THR A 468 -37.01 19.45 -5.56
CA THR A 468 -36.56 18.06 -5.39
C THR A 468 -35.71 17.65 -6.58
N ILE A 469 -34.45 17.31 -6.33
CA ILE A 469 -33.49 16.85 -7.34
C ILE A 469 -33.36 15.33 -7.22
N GLN A 470 -33.43 14.62 -8.34
CA GLN A 470 -33.37 13.16 -8.40
C GLN A 470 -32.09 12.67 -9.06
N ARG A 471 -31.53 11.60 -8.51
CA ARG A 471 -30.44 10.83 -9.14
C ARG A 471 -30.69 9.33 -8.99
N LEU A 472 -30.53 8.58 -10.07
CA LEU A 472 -30.58 7.12 -10.07
C LEU A 472 -29.42 6.53 -9.24
N TYR A 473 -29.63 5.38 -8.61
CA TYR A 473 -28.52 4.69 -7.96
C TYR A 473 -27.51 4.24 -9.01
N THR A 474 -26.28 4.75 -8.88
CA THR A 474 -25.16 4.40 -9.74
C THR A 474 -23.95 4.07 -8.87
N GLN A 475 -23.01 3.28 -9.40
CA GLN A 475 -21.72 3.02 -8.75
C GLN A 475 -20.74 4.20 -8.86
N ARG A 476 -21.15 5.30 -9.51
CA ARG A 476 -20.30 6.49 -9.69
C ARG A 476 -20.51 7.46 -8.54
N ASP A 477 -19.41 7.97 -7.99
CA ASP A 477 -19.43 9.06 -7.01
C ASP A 477 -20.19 10.27 -7.60
N LEU A 478 -20.78 11.09 -6.74
CA LEU A 478 -21.38 12.35 -7.18
C LEU A 478 -20.26 13.34 -7.50
N GLN A 479 -20.14 13.75 -8.75
CA GLN A 479 -19.07 14.62 -9.23
C GLN A 479 -19.44 16.11 -9.08
N LEU A 480 -19.98 16.49 -7.92
CA LEU A 480 -20.41 17.85 -7.62
C LEU A 480 -20.31 18.10 -6.12
N ASP A 481 -19.86 19.29 -5.74
CA ASP A 481 -19.84 19.71 -4.34
C ASP A 481 -21.26 20.01 -3.86
N VAL A 482 -21.81 19.12 -3.03
CA VAL A 482 -23.17 19.21 -2.48
C VAL A 482 -23.38 20.51 -1.69
N ASN A 483 -22.33 21.12 -1.15
CA ASN A 483 -22.44 22.39 -0.44
C ASN A 483 -22.90 23.53 -1.36
N LEU A 484 -22.56 23.49 -2.66
CA LEU A 484 -23.02 24.49 -3.62
C LEU A 484 -24.54 24.46 -3.79
N LEU A 485 -25.12 23.25 -3.80
CA LEU A 485 -26.55 23.03 -3.96
C LEU A 485 -27.34 23.24 -2.67
N THR A 486 -26.72 23.07 -1.50
CA THR A 486 -27.43 23.12 -0.22
C THR A 486 -27.29 24.46 0.50
N ALA A 487 -26.24 25.25 0.23
CA ALA A 487 -26.03 26.53 0.90
C ALA A 487 -26.48 27.73 0.06
N VAL A 488 -25.89 27.94 -1.11
CA VAL A 488 -26.03 29.22 -1.86
C VAL A 488 -27.14 29.15 -2.90
N PHE A 489 -27.21 28.04 -3.63
CA PHE A 489 -28.16 27.86 -4.73
C PHE A 489 -29.64 27.99 -4.34
N PRO A 490 -30.14 27.40 -3.23
CA PRO A 490 -31.57 27.46 -2.89
C PRO A 490 -32.05 28.88 -2.60
N VAL A 491 -31.23 29.68 -1.92
CA VAL A 491 -31.53 31.08 -1.58
C VAL A 491 -31.57 31.94 -2.85
N ALA A 492 -30.58 31.78 -3.73
CA ALA A 492 -30.54 32.51 -5.00
C ALA A 492 -31.75 32.18 -5.89
N LEU A 493 -32.15 30.91 -5.93
CA LEU A 493 -33.34 30.46 -6.65
C LEU A 493 -34.62 31.01 -6.01
N ALA A 494 -34.75 30.96 -4.68
CA ALA A 494 -35.91 31.52 -3.98
C ALA A 494 -36.05 33.03 -4.22
N ASP A 495 -34.96 33.78 -4.14
CA ASP A 495 -34.94 35.23 -4.41
C ASP A 495 -35.25 35.54 -5.88
N ALA A 496 -34.82 34.70 -6.82
CA ALA A 496 -35.15 34.84 -8.24
C ALA A 496 -36.65 34.63 -8.48
N LEU A 497 -37.24 33.58 -7.88
CA LEU A 497 -38.68 33.33 -7.93
C LEU A 497 -39.48 34.48 -7.30
N ASP A 498 -39.02 35.01 -6.15
CA ASP A 498 -39.64 36.18 -5.51
C ASP A 498 -39.65 37.39 -6.46
N ARG A 499 -38.54 37.68 -7.14
CA ARG A 499 -38.48 38.77 -8.14
C ARG A 499 -39.40 38.54 -9.33
N VAL A 500 -39.43 37.33 -9.88
CA VAL A 500 -40.21 36.98 -11.07
C VAL A 500 -41.70 37.14 -10.81
N PHE A 501 -42.21 36.78 -9.61
CA PHE A 501 -43.64 36.81 -9.31
C PHE A 501 -44.17 38.11 -8.68
N SER A 502 -43.28 39.03 -8.28
CA SER A 502 -43.67 40.26 -7.55
C SER A 502 -43.83 41.51 -8.43
N GLN A 503 -43.73 41.44 -9.77
CA GLN A 503 -43.79 42.64 -10.64
C GLN A 503 -45.16 42.83 -11.33
N PRO A 504 -45.73 44.05 -11.38
CA PRO A 504 -46.91 44.35 -12.21
C PRO A 504 -46.53 44.48 -13.70
N ARG A 505 -47.39 44.00 -14.63
CA ARG A 505 -47.24 44.22 -16.09
C ARG A 505 -47.14 45.71 -16.44
N GLU A 506 -46.05 46.14 -17.07
CA GLU A 506 -46.08 47.34 -17.93
C GLU A 506 -46.85 47.01 -19.21
N VAL A 507 -48.10 47.50 -19.29
CA VAL A 507 -48.91 47.42 -20.51
C VAL A 507 -48.39 48.46 -21.50
N ILE A 508 -47.62 48.03 -22.49
CA ILE A 508 -47.28 48.87 -23.65
C ILE A 508 -48.54 48.99 -24.52
N ALA A 509 -49.22 50.13 -24.46
CA ALA A 509 -50.34 50.46 -25.34
C ALA A 509 -49.87 50.58 -26.80
N ARG A 510 -50.52 49.86 -27.72
CA ARG A 510 -50.34 50.05 -29.18
C ARG A 510 -50.92 51.41 -29.59
N PRO A 511 -50.29 52.17 -30.51
CA PRO A 511 -50.89 53.40 -31.03
C PRO A 511 -52.06 53.06 -31.96
N GLU A 512 -53.17 53.77 -31.78
CA GLU A 512 -54.35 53.73 -32.65
C GLU A 512 -53.99 54.19 -34.07
N GLN A 513 -54.30 53.36 -35.08
CA GLN A 513 -54.29 53.77 -36.47
C GLN A 513 -55.53 54.62 -36.77
N THR A 514 -55.38 55.94 -36.72
CA THR A 514 -56.39 56.86 -37.26
C THR A 514 -56.32 56.85 -38.78
N ARG A 515 -57.37 56.33 -39.42
CA ARG A 515 -57.65 56.48 -40.86
C ARG A 515 -57.89 57.96 -41.17
N THR A 516 -57.14 58.49 -42.13
CA THR A 516 -57.57 59.66 -42.91
C THR A 516 -57.23 59.44 -44.39
N LEU A 517 -58.28 59.28 -45.20
CA LEU A 517 -58.27 59.38 -46.65
C LEU A 517 -58.12 60.85 -47.04
N VAL A 518 -57.17 61.22 -47.90
CA VAL A 518 -57.35 62.22 -49.00
C VAL A 518 -56.39 61.88 -50.14
N ALA A 519 -56.92 62.01 -51.35
CA ALA A 519 -56.36 61.67 -52.66
C ALA A 519 -55.39 62.73 -53.24
N VAL A 520 -54.76 62.36 -54.36
CA VAL A 520 -54.72 63.10 -55.66
C VAL A 520 -53.34 63.05 -56.34
N GLN A 521 -53.31 62.29 -57.44
CA GLN A 521 -52.75 62.51 -58.78
C GLN A 521 -51.40 63.19 -59.06
N ALA A 522 -50.76 62.57 -60.07
CA ALA A 522 -50.10 63.13 -61.25
C ALA A 522 -48.62 63.51 -61.16
N GLY A 523 -47.85 62.93 -62.09
CA GLY A 523 -46.45 63.21 -62.38
C GLY A 523 -45.74 61.97 -62.87
#